data_AF-A0A810NCW7-F1
#
_entry.id   AF-A0A810NCW7-F1
#
_cell.length_a   1.000
_cell.length_b   1.000
_cell.length_c   1.000
_cell.angle_alpha   90.00
_cell.angle_beta   90.00
_cell.angle_gamma   90.00
#
_symmetry.space_group_name_H-M   'P 1'
#
loop_
_entity.id
_entity.type
_entity.pdbx_description
1 polymer ?
#
loop_
_entity_poly.entity_id
_entity_poly.type
_entity_poly.pdbx_seq_one_letter_code
_entity_poly.pdbx_strand_id
1 'polypeptide(L)'
;MTREAVGRRLRALVVATVILCGLAVVPAQPASAQTGAMIQPVGGRVTGVLSNRCGSIDSDHYGVDVAGNSGMAIGAAYPGTVTFAGWTSGGETR
;
A
#
# COMPACT_ATOMS: atom_id res chain seq x y z
N MET A 1 45.24 22.99 19.14
CA MET A 1 44.44 22.39 18.04
C MET A 1 44.41 23.36 16.87
N THR A 2 44.83 22.94 15.68
CA THR A 2 44.89 23.80 14.47
C THR A 2 43.50 23.99 13.85
N ARG A 3 43.21 25.18 13.28
CA ARG A 3 41.91 25.52 12.66
C ARG A 3 41.44 24.51 11.60
N GLU A 4 42.40 23.89 10.92
CA GLU A 4 42.26 22.75 10.00
C GLU A 4 41.49 21.56 10.61
N ALA A 5 41.82 21.17 11.85
CA ALA A 5 41.20 20.03 12.52
C ALA A 5 39.75 20.33 12.95
N VAL A 6 39.47 21.58 13.29
CA VAL A 6 38.12 22.04 13.67
C VAL A 6 37.20 22.05 12.45
N GLY A 7 37.66 22.56 11.30
CA GLY A 7 36.87 22.57 10.07
C GLY A 7 36.53 21.17 9.53
N ARG A 8 37.47 20.23 9.66
CA ARG A 8 37.27 18.83 9.23
C ARG A 8 36.23 18.10 10.10
N ARG A 9 36.26 18.33 11.42
CA ARG A 9 35.26 17.81 12.36
C ARG A 9 33.88 18.41 12.15
N LEU A 10 33.81 19.72 11.86
CA LEU A 10 32.55 20.40 11.58
C LEU A 10 31.89 19.86 10.30
N ARG A 11 32.66 19.67 9.23
CA ARG A 11 32.16 19.09 7.97
C ARG A 11 31.66 17.66 8.15
N ALA A 12 32.39 16.83 8.91
CA ALA A 12 31.97 15.48 9.22
C ALA A 12 30.64 15.45 10.00
N LEU A 13 30.46 16.36 10.96
CA LEU A 13 29.21 16.50 11.71
C LEU A 13 28.05 16.94 10.81
N VAL A 14 28.27 17.90 9.91
CA VAL A 14 27.21 18.36 8.98
C VAL A 14 26.79 17.23 8.03
N VAL A 15 27.74 16.49 7.46
CA VAL A 15 27.45 15.35 6.58
C VAL A 15 26.70 14.25 7.33
N ALA A 16 27.13 13.91 8.54
CA ALA A 16 26.44 12.93 9.38
C ALA A 16 24.99 13.34 9.68
N THR A 17 24.76 14.63 9.98
CA THR A 17 23.43 15.16 10.26
C THR A 17 22.52 15.11 9.03
N VAL A 18 23.03 15.48 7.85
CA VAL A 18 22.27 15.43 6.59
C VAL A 18 21.88 13.99 6.22
N ILE A 19 22.79 13.03 6.41
CA ILE A 19 22.51 11.61 6.16
C ILE A 19 21.43 11.10 7.13
N LEU A 20 21.54 11.45 8.42
CA LEU A 20 20.57 11.03 9.44
C LEU A 20 19.18 11.62 9.19
N CYS A 21 19.09 12.89 8.79
CA CYS A 21 17.83 13.52 8.42
C CYS A 21 17.26 12.96 7.10
N GLY A 22 18.09 12.61 6.12
CA GLY A 22 17.64 12.04 4.85
C GLY A 22 17.01 10.65 4.98
N LEU A 23 17.52 9.81 5.90
CA LEU A 23 16.96 8.49 6.20
C LEU A 23 15.57 8.54 6.85
N ALA A 24 15.23 9.65 7.52
CA ALA A 24 13.92 9.83 8.15
C ALA A 24 12.83 10.31 7.17
N VAL A 25 13.19 10.66 5.93
CA VAL A 25 12.29 11.28 4.93
C VAL A 25 11.94 10.32 3.80
N VAL A 26 12.51 9.12 3.74
CA VAL A 26 11.97 8.06 2.88
C VAL A 26 10.61 7.69 3.48
N PRO A 27 9.47 7.94 2.80
CA PRO A 27 8.21 7.41 3.28
C PRO A 27 8.39 5.90 3.27
N ALA A 28 8.42 5.30 4.47
CA ALA A 28 8.43 3.86 4.58
C ALA A 28 7.19 3.37 3.80
N GLN A 29 7.41 2.74 2.64
CA GLN A 29 6.36 2.00 1.98
C GLN A 29 5.84 1.03 3.04
N PRO A 30 4.54 1.07 3.37
CA PRO A 30 4.08 0.56 4.65
C PRO A 30 4.34 -0.93 4.74
N ALA A 31 5.34 -1.34 5.53
CA ALA A 31 5.82 -2.71 5.61
C ALA A 31 4.69 -3.74 5.87
N SER A 32 3.58 -3.31 6.47
CA SER A 32 2.40 -4.13 6.76
C SER A 32 1.60 -4.60 5.54
N ALA A 33 1.56 -3.87 4.42
CA ALA A 33 0.93 -4.39 3.20
C ALA A 33 1.79 -5.50 2.58
N GLN A 34 3.12 -5.33 2.63
CA GLN A 34 4.10 -6.32 2.16
C GLN A 34 4.18 -7.56 3.06
N THR A 35 3.89 -7.45 4.36
CA THR A 35 3.87 -8.58 5.31
C THR A 35 2.48 -9.19 5.51
N GLY A 36 1.47 -8.73 4.78
CA GLY A 36 0.12 -9.31 4.79
C GLY A 36 -0.72 -8.98 6.04
N ALA A 37 -0.34 -7.97 6.81
CA ALA A 37 -1.13 -7.48 7.96
C ALA A 37 -2.27 -6.55 7.50
N MET A 38 -3.12 -7.04 6.60
CA MET A 38 -4.33 -6.35 6.12
C MET A 38 -5.56 -6.86 6.87
N ILE A 39 -6.54 -5.98 7.10
CA ILE A 39 -7.85 -6.40 7.57
C ILE A 39 -8.74 -6.78 6.39
N GLN A 40 -9.72 -7.66 6.62
CA GLN A 40 -10.81 -7.85 5.67
C GLN A 40 -11.67 -6.57 5.62
N PRO A 41 -11.91 -5.95 4.45
CA PRO A 41 -12.67 -4.70 4.32
C PRO A 41 -14.10 -4.76 4.85
N VAL A 42 -14.71 -5.94 4.77
CA VAL A 42 -16.07 -6.23 5.19
C VAL A 42 -16.14 -7.65 5.78
N GLY A 43 -17.10 -7.86 6.68
CA GLY A 43 -17.51 -9.20 7.09
C GLY A 43 -18.62 -9.74 6.19
N GLY A 44 -18.73 -11.06 6.07
CA GLY A 44 -19.81 -11.70 5.32
C GLY A 44 -19.44 -13.08 4.80
N ARG A 45 -20.39 -13.72 4.11
CA ARG A 45 -20.15 -15.00 3.44
C ARG A 45 -19.44 -14.75 2.12
N VAL A 46 -18.34 -15.46 1.88
CA VAL A 46 -17.68 -15.49 0.57
C VAL A 46 -18.58 -16.20 -0.45
N THR A 47 -18.86 -15.55 -1.57
CA THR A 47 -19.73 -16.06 -2.65
C THR A 47 -18.98 -16.34 -3.95
N GLY A 48 -17.83 -15.69 -4.15
CA GLY A 48 -16.97 -15.86 -5.32
C GLY A 48 -15.51 -15.85 -4.88
N VAL A 49 -14.69 -16.72 -5.46
CA VAL A 49 -13.25 -16.82 -5.18
C VAL A 49 -12.44 -16.72 -6.47
N LEU A 50 -11.14 -16.50 -6.33
CA LEU A 50 -10.20 -16.48 -7.44
C LEU A 50 -10.34 -17.73 -8.31
N SER A 51 -10.28 -17.54 -9.63
CA SER A 51 -10.43 -18.62 -10.63
C SER A 51 -11.78 -19.34 -10.61
N ASN A 52 -12.76 -18.86 -9.85
CA ASN A 52 -14.13 -19.33 -10.03
C ASN A 52 -14.63 -18.76 -11.36
N ARG A 53 -14.96 -19.63 -12.31
CA ARG A 53 -15.48 -19.20 -13.61
C ARG A 53 -16.84 -18.54 -13.40
N CYS A 54 -16.98 -17.28 -13.83
CA CYS A 54 -18.25 -16.56 -13.81
C CYS A 54 -19.20 -17.05 -14.91
N GLY A 55 -19.46 -18.36 -14.96
CA GLY A 55 -20.40 -19.00 -15.89
C GLY A 55 -19.97 -19.09 -17.36
N SER A 56 -18.85 -18.50 -17.75
CA SER A 56 -18.29 -18.59 -19.11
C SER A 56 -16.80 -18.96 -19.10
N ILE A 57 -16.32 -19.55 -20.19
CA ILE A 57 -14.97 -20.14 -20.31
C ILE A 57 -13.86 -19.07 -20.23
N ASP A 58 -14.21 -17.79 -20.49
CA ASP A 58 -13.29 -16.65 -20.57
C ASP A 58 -13.56 -15.56 -19.51
N SER A 59 -14.31 -15.88 -18.44
CA SER A 59 -14.64 -14.94 -17.37
C SER A 59 -14.01 -15.39 -16.06
N ASP A 60 -12.68 -15.30 -15.99
CA ASP A 60 -11.94 -15.56 -14.76
C ASP A 60 -12.25 -14.45 -13.75
N HIS A 61 -12.60 -14.87 -12.54
CA HIS A 61 -12.76 -13.97 -11.41
C HIS A 61 -11.38 -13.67 -10.81
N TYR A 62 -10.92 -12.43 -10.93
CA TYR A 62 -9.63 -11.96 -10.41
C TYR A 62 -9.71 -11.40 -8.97
N GLY A 63 -10.81 -11.66 -8.26
CA GLY A 63 -11.06 -11.15 -6.92
C GLY A 63 -11.78 -12.13 -6.01
N VAL A 64 -12.34 -11.59 -4.93
CA VAL A 64 -13.16 -12.32 -3.96
C VAL A 64 -14.44 -11.52 -3.73
N ASP A 65 -15.58 -12.18 -3.85
CA ASP A 65 -16.89 -11.58 -3.56
C ASP A 65 -17.31 -11.93 -2.14
N VAL A 66 -17.63 -10.91 -1.35
CA VAL A 66 -18.20 -11.06 -0.01
C VAL A 66 -19.62 -10.52 -0.02
N ALA A 67 -20.58 -11.36 0.33
CA ALA A 67 -21.99 -10.98 0.35
C ALA A 67 -22.27 -9.86 1.36
N GLY A 68 -23.01 -8.85 0.92
CA GLY A 68 -23.43 -7.73 1.76
C GLY A 68 -24.69 -7.03 1.24
N ASN A 69 -25.38 -6.32 2.14
CA ASN A 69 -26.52 -5.47 1.80
C ASN A 69 -26.07 -4.20 1.05
N SER A 70 -26.95 -3.69 0.19
CA SER A 70 -26.74 -2.39 -0.45
C SER A 70 -26.58 -1.28 0.60
N GLY A 71 -25.61 -0.39 0.39
CA GLY A 71 -25.28 0.69 1.32
C GLY A 71 -24.43 0.29 2.54
N MET A 72 -23.95 -0.97 2.61
CA MET A 72 -23.01 -1.38 3.64
C MET A 72 -21.71 -0.58 3.57
N ALA A 73 -21.20 -0.16 4.73
CA ALA A 73 -19.91 0.50 4.83
C ALA A 73 -18.76 -0.48 4.51
N ILE A 74 -17.80 -0.03 3.70
CA ILE A 74 -16.59 -0.78 3.34
C ILE A 74 -15.39 -0.09 3.98
N GLY A 75 -14.62 -0.82 4.78
CA GLY A 75 -13.40 -0.31 5.42
C GLY A 75 -12.18 -0.43 4.50
N ALA A 76 -11.21 0.47 4.65
CA ALA A 76 -9.92 0.30 4.00
C ALA A 76 -9.19 -0.92 4.62
N ALA A 77 -8.74 -1.85 3.78
CA ALA A 77 -7.97 -3.02 4.22
C ALA A 77 -6.67 -2.63 4.94
N TYR A 78 -6.13 -1.47 4.56
CA TYR A 78 -4.87 -0.94 5.05
C TYR A 78 -4.79 0.59 4.81
N PRO A 79 -4.10 1.38 5.65
CA PRO A 79 -3.86 2.81 5.39
C PRO A 79 -3.11 3.07 4.07
N GLY A 80 -3.60 4.02 3.27
CA GLY A 80 -2.98 4.35 1.99
C GLY A 80 -3.52 5.63 1.36
N THR A 81 -3.04 5.95 0.16
CA THR A 81 -3.55 7.06 -0.65
C THR A 81 -4.42 6.50 -1.77
N VAL A 82 -5.62 7.06 -1.97
CA VAL A 82 -6.53 6.66 -3.05
C VAL A 82 -5.95 7.11 -4.39
N THR A 83 -5.80 6.17 -5.33
CA THR A 83 -5.31 6.46 -6.69
C THR A 83 -6.43 6.53 -7.73
N PHE A 84 -7.60 5.96 -7.44
CA PHE A 84 -8.78 5.98 -8.31
C PHE A 84 -10.07 6.02 -7.49
N ALA A 85 -11.01 6.88 -7.87
CA ALA A 85 -12.37 6.93 -7.34
C ALA A 85 -13.33 7.39 -8.46
N GLY A 86 -14.13 6.47 -8.98
CA GLY A 86 -15.03 6.75 -10.10
C GLY A 86 -15.63 5.47 -10.67
N TRP A 87 -16.34 5.61 -11.79
CA TRP A 87 -16.93 4.48 -12.51
C TRP A 87 -15.92 3.85 -13.47
N THR A 88 -15.89 2.53 -13.52
CA THR A 88 -15.13 1.74 -14.50
C THR A 88 -16.02 0.64 -15.06
N SER A 89 -15.88 0.32 -16.35
CA SER A 89 -16.69 -0.71 -17.02
C SER A 89 -16.17 -2.14 -16.83
N GLY A 90 -15.13 -2.33 -16.01
CA GLY A 90 -14.61 -3.66 -15.69
C GLY A 90 -14.03 -4.38 -16.90
N GLY A 91 -12.81 -4.00 -17.29
CA GLY A 91 -12.00 -4.73 -18.26
C GLY A 91 -10.54 -4.49 -17.92
N GLU A 92 -9.84 -5.52 -17.47
CA GLU A 92 -8.39 -5.45 -17.33
C GLU A 92 -7.77 -5.34 -18.73
N THR A 93 -7.38 -4.12 -19.15
CA THR A 93 -6.41 -3.96 -20.23
C THR A 93 -5.04 -4.25 -19.65
N ARG A 94 -4.48 -5.43 -19.98
CA ARG A 94 -3.02 -5.64 -19.95
C ARG A 94 -2.36 -4.89 -21.10
#